data_AF-A0A5D0UMX9-F1
#
_entry.id   AF-A0A5D0UMX9-F1
#
_cell.length_a   1.000
_cell.length_b   1.000
_cell.length_c   1.000
_cell.angle_alpha   90.00
_cell.angle_beta   90.00
_cell.angle_gamma   90.00
#
_symmetry.space_group_name_H-M   'P 1'
#
loop_
_entity.id
_entity.type
_entity.pdbx_description
1 polymer ?
#
loop_
_entity_poly.entity_id
_entity_poly.type
_entity_poly.pdbx_seq_one_letter_code
_entity_poly.pdbx_strand_id
1 'polypeptide(L)'
;MASRPHHPERRTPRLRQLRPLGPTRTPGRLHISRKRLRKAPAVSKEGVEKALYDLNVDRRAREAFTAEPDRFAARYRLTGDELALLTERDVRGLAARGANPMLVWGFWLMLPPEGERGTPAYLARMRSDTPRMHDTKGED
;
A
#
# COMPACT_ATOMS: atom_id res chain seq x y z
N MET A 1 40.16 -13.82 -59.27
CA MET A 1 39.90 -12.58 -58.52
C MET A 1 39.59 -12.95 -57.07
N ALA A 2 40.54 -12.74 -56.16
CA ALA A 2 40.38 -13.06 -54.74
C ALA A 2 40.92 -11.88 -53.92
N SER A 3 40.03 -11.12 -53.31
CA SER A 3 40.36 -9.97 -52.47
C SER A 3 40.23 -10.36 -51.00
N ARG A 4 41.36 -10.42 -50.28
CA ARG A 4 41.41 -10.42 -48.81
C ARG A 4 41.55 -8.97 -48.34
N PRO A 5 40.73 -8.47 -47.40
CA PRO A 5 41.05 -7.23 -46.70
C PRO A 5 41.83 -7.50 -45.42
N HIS A 6 42.85 -6.65 -45.25
CA HIS A 6 43.74 -6.47 -44.11
C HIS A 6 43.01 -6.31 -42.76
N HIS A 7 43.56 -6.94 -41.72
CA HIS A 7 43.22 -6.70 -40.33
C HIS A 7 44.18 -5.64 -39.75
N PRO A 8 43.73 -4.47 -39.27
CA PRO A 8 44.60 -3.54 -38.55
C PRO A 8 44.57 -3.78 -37.03
N GLU A 9 45.77 -3.65 -36.47
CA GLU A 9 46.15 -3.82 -35.08
C GLU A 9 45.32 -3.07 -34.03
N ARG A 10 45.29 -3.70 -32.87
CA ARG A 10 44.84 -3.20 -31.58
C ARG A 10 45.68 -2.00 -31.14
N ARG A 11 45.06 -0.82 -30.97
CA ARG A 11 45.63 0.29 -30.19
C ARG A 11 44.94 0.36 -28.83
N THR A 12 45.70 0.08 -27.78
CA THR A 12 45.31 0.25 -26.38
C THR A 12 45.26 1.74 -26.00
N PRO A 13 44.16 2.26 -25.44
CA PRO A 13 44.13 3.62 -24.93
C PRO A 13 44.81 3.70 -23.56
N ARG A 14 45.75 4.64 -23.42
CA ARG A 14 46.41 4.99 -22.15
C ARG A 14 45.38 5.48 -21.13
N LEU A 15 45.36 4.84 -19.96
CA LEU A 15 44.57 5.24 -18.80
C LEU A 15 44.99 6.63 -18.29
N ARG A 16 44.06 7.57 -18.30
CA ARG A 16 44.21 8.91 -17.74
C ARG A 16 44.07 8.82 -16.23
N GLN A 17 45.11 9.21 -15.50
CA GLN A 17 45.12 9.27 -14.04
C GLN A 17 44.04 10.25 -13.54
N LEU A 18 43.10 9.76 -12.73
CA LEU A 18 42.08 10.58 -12.06
C LEU A 18 42.65 11.11 -10.74
N ARG A 19 42.55 12.43 -10.52
CA ARG A 19 42.89 13.09 -9.26
C ARG A 19 41.92 12.64 -8.15
N PRO A 20 42.38 12.49 -6.89
CA PRO A 20 41.50 12.21 -5.77
C PRO A 20 40.62 13.44 -5.46
N LEU A 21 39.30 13.26 -5.45
CA LEU A 21 38.35 14.19 -4.84
C LEU A 21 38.45 14.07 -3.32
N GLY A 22 38.48 15.22 -2.63
CA GLY A 22 38.72 15.35 -1.19
C GLY A 22 37.64 14.76 -0.27
N PRO A 23 37.80 14.93 1.07
CA PRO A 23 37.00 14.24 2.07
C PRO A 23 35.53 14.64 2.02
N THR A 24 34.68 13.62 2.09
CA THR A 24 33.23 13.70 2.15
C THR A 24 32.77 14.50 3.37
N ARG A 25 32.04 15.59 3.12
CA ARG A 25 31.26 16.28 4.16
C ARG A 25 30.19 15.33 4.68
N THR A 26 30.22 15.07 5.98
CA THR A 26 29.20 14.31 6.71
C THR A 26 27.83 14.99 6.58
N PRO A 27 26.78 14.33 6.10
CA PRO A 27 25.45 14.93 6.09
C PRO A 27 24.95 15.05 7.53
N GLY A 28 24.63 16.29 7.91
CA GLY A 28 24.04 16.63 9.19
C GLY A 28 22.78 15.81 9.46
N ARG A 29 22.75 15.19 10.63
CA ARG A 29 21.64 14.42 11.17
C ARG A 29 20.42 15.34 11.32
N LEU A 30 19.51 15.30 10.35
CA LEU A 30 18.17 15.86 10.50
C LEU A 30 17.45 15.12 11.62
N HIS A 31 17.43 15.70 12.81
CA HIS A 31 16.51 15.32 13.88
C HIS A 31 15.10 15.74 13.45
N ILE A 32 14.42 14.86 12.72
CA ILE A 32 12.99 14.93 12.52
C ILE A 32 12.36 14.58 13.86
N SER A 33 12.01 15.61 14.62
CA SER A 33 11.28 15.52 15.88
C SER A 33 9.90 14.92 15.58
N ARG A 34 9.78 13.59 15.69
CA ARG A 34 8.51 12.82 15.58
C ARG A 34 7.65 13.05 16.83
N LYS A 35 7.36 14.30 17.17
CA LYS A 35 6.43 14.63 18.25
C LYS A 35 5.00 14.34 17.78
N ARG A 36 4.54 13.15 18.19
CA ARG A 36 3.14 12.75 18.40
C ARG A 36 2.24 12.73 17.16
N LEU A 37 2.52 11.80 16.24
CA LEU A 37 1.42 11.04 15.66
C LEU A 37 1.13 9.92 16.65
N ARG A 38 0.00 9.99 17.37
CA ARG A 38 -0.47 8.83 18.15
C ARG A 38 -0.51 7.66 17.18
N LYS A 39 0.34 6.66 17.40
CA LYS A 39 0.39 5.45 16.57
C LYS A 39 -0.96 4.77 16.76
N ALA A 40 -1.89 5.01 15.83
CA ALA A 40 -3.08 4.18 15.74
C ALA A 40 -2.61 2.71 15.80
N PRO A 41 -3.29 1.85 16.58
CA PRO A 41 -2.87 0.47 16.70
C PRO A 41 -2.62 -0.09 15.30
N ALA A 42 -1.43 -0.66 15.11
CA ALA A 42 -1.10 -1.29 13.85
C ALA A 42 -2.14 -2.37 13.61
N VAL A 43 -2.75 -2.33 12.44
CA VAL A 43 -3.61 -3.40 11.95
C VAL A 43 -2.85 -4.71 12.07
N SER A 44 -3.45 -5.70 12.72
CA SER A 44 -2.99 -7.07 12.75
C SER A 44 -3.11 -7.62 11.33
N LYS A 45 -1.98 -7.62 10.63
CA LYS A 45 -1.87 -8.01 9.23
C LYS A 45 -2.51 -9.37 8.99
N GLU A 46 -2.28 -10.32 9.89
CA GLU A 46 -2.79 -11.68 9.78
C GLU A 46 -4.32 -11.75 9.92
N GLY A 47 -4.92 -10.96 10.81
CA GLY A 47 -6.37 -10.93 11.04
C GLY A 47 -7.13 -10.32 9.85
N VAL A 48 -6.68 -9.15 9.39
CA VAL A 48 -7.28 -8.47 8.23
C VAL A 48 -7.07 -9.25 6.95
N GLU A 49 -5.89 -9.84 6.70
CA GLU A 49 -5.67 -10.64 5.49
C GLU A 49 -6.56 -11.89 5.49
N LYS A 50 -6.74 -12.57 6.63
CA LYS A 50 -7.66 -13.71 6.72
C LYS A 50 -9.11 -13.29 6.49
N ALA A 51 -9.54 -12.17 7.07
CA ALA A 51 -10.87 -11.62 6.86
C ALA A 51 -11.11 -11.28 5.38
N LEU A 52 -10.18 -10.58 4.74
CA LEU A 52 -10.25 -10.24 3.31
C LEU A 52 -10.27 -11.49 2.43
N TYR A 53 -9.47 -12.51 2.74
CA TYR A 53 -9.49 -13.78 2.02
C TYR A 53 -10.89 -14.41 2.07
N ASP A 54 -11.47 -14.57 3.27
CA ASP A 54 -12.79 -15.17 3.43
C ASP A 54 -13.88 -14.33 2.73
N LEU A 55 -13.80 -13.00 2.82
CA LEU A 55 -14.71 -12.10 2.10
C LEU A 55 -14.62 -12.23 0.58
N ASN A 56 -13.46 -12.62 0.04
CA ASN A 56 -13.28 -12.83 -1.38
C ASN A 56 -13.86 -14.16 -1.85
N VAL A 57 -13.69 -15.24 -1.09
CA VAL A 57 -13.99 -16.59 -1.57
C VAL A 57 -15.29 -17.19 -1.02
N ASP A 58 -15.79 -16.71 0.13
CA ASP A 58 -16.96 -17.29 0.81
C ASP A 58 -18.15 -16.33 0.84
N ARG A 59 -19.29 -16.77 0.28
CA ARG A 59 -20.54 -16.01 0.31
C ARG A 59 -21.08 -15.85 1.73
N ARG A 60 -20.96 -16.89 2.58
CA ARG A 60 -21.43 -16.85 3.97
C ARG A 60 -20.63 -15.85 4.80
N ALA A 61 -19.33 -15.71 4.54
CA ALA A 61 -18.50 -14.69 5.17
C ALA A 61 -19.00 -13.27 4.83
N ARG A 62 -19.38 -13.01 3.57
CA ARG A 62 -19.95 -11.73 3.13
C ARG A 62 -21.32 -11.46 3.76
N GLU A 63 -22.19 -12.46 3.80
CA GLU A 63 -23.50 -12.38 4.46
C GLU A 63 -23.34 -12.06 5.95
N ALA A 64 -22.46 -12.80 6.65
CA ALA A 64 -22.18 -12.57 8.07
C ALA A 64 -21.56 -11.19 8.34
N PHE A 65 -20.62 -10.75 7.50
CA PHE A 65 -20.02 -9.42 7.60
C PHE A 65 -21.05 -8.29 7.42
N THR A 66 -22.00 -8.47 6.50
CA THR A 66 -23.03 -7.47 6.21
C THR A 66 -24.10 -7.43 7.30
N ALA A 67 -24.46 -8.59 7.86
CA ALA A 67 -25.50 -8.69 8.89
C ALA A 67 -25.00 -8.31 10.30
N GLU A 68 -23.82 -8.78 10.69
CA GLU A 68 -23.27 -8.62 12.04
C GLU A 68 -21.76 -8.29 11.99
N PRO A 69 -21.38 -7.07 11.56
CA PRO A 69 -19.97 -6.69 11.34
C PRO A 69 -19.11 -6.81 12.60
N ASP A 70 -19.62 -6.44 13.78
CA ASP A 70 -18.89 -6.56 15.06
C ASP A 70 -18.62 -8.03 15.45
N ARG A 71 -19.62 -8.90 15.23
CA ARG A 71 -19.47 -10.34 15.51
C ARG A 71 -18.51 -10.97 14.51
N PHE A 72 -18.56 -10.56 13.24
CA PHE A 72 -17.58 -10.95 12.25
C PHE A 72 -16.18 -10.52 12.66
N ALA A 73 -15.98 -9.26 13.07
CA ALA A 73 -14.70 -8.72 13.53
C ALA A 73 -14.09 -9.53 14.69
N ALA A 74 -14.92 -9.93 15.66
CA ALA A 74 -14.48 -10.73 16.79
C ALA A 74 -13.82 -12.06 16.38
N ARG A 75 -14.32 -12.72 15.30
CA ARG A 75 -13.75 -13.98 14.77
C ARG A 75 -12.30 -13.82 14.32
N TYR A 76 -11.94 -12.66 13.80
CA TYR A 76 -10.59 -12.37 13.28
C TYR A 76 -9.78 -11.49 14.24
N ARG A 77 -10.33 -11.16 15.42
CA ARG A 77 -9.75 -10.25 16.41
C ARG A 77 -9.44 -8.88 15.83
N LEU A 78 -10.33 -8.37 14.97
CA LEU A 78 -10.19 -7.04 14.41
C LEU A 78 -10.48 -5.99 15.49
N THR A 79 -9.64 -4.97 15.54
CA THR A 79 -9.85 -3.71 16.23
C THR A 79 -10.96 -2.90 15.56
N GLY A 80 -11.51 -1.92 16.27
CA GLY A 80 -12.51 -1.01 15.70
C GLY A 80 -12.01 -0.27 14.47
N ASP A 81 -10.74 0.15 14.47
CA ASP A 81 -10.11 0.80 13.31
C ASP A 81 -10.06 -0.12 12.08
N GLU A 82 -9.77 -1.40 12.26
CA GLU A 82 -9.74 -2.38 11.17
C GLU A 82 -11.12 -2.69 10.64
N LEU A 83 -12.10 -2.84 11.54
CA LEU A 83 -13.48 -3.03 11.14
C LEU A 83 -13.99 -1.83 10.34
N ALA A 84 -13.68 -0.59 10.77
CA ALA A 84 -14.05 0.63 10.07
C ALA A 84 -13.52 0.64 8.62
N LEU A 85 -12.26 0.24 8.40
CA LEU A 85 -11.71 0.13 7.05
C LEU A 85 -12.50 -0.84 6.16
N LEU A 86 -12.95 -1.97 6.73
CA LEU A 86 -13.73 -2.96 6.00
C LEU A 86 -15.17 -2.50 5.76
N THR A 87 -15.83 -1.89 6.74
CA THR A 87 -17.24 -1.47 6.60
C THR A 87 -17.38 -0.31 5.64
N GLU A 88 -16.42 0.61 5.64
CA GLU A 88 -16.40 1.80 4.78
C GLU A 88 -15.73 1.56 3.42
N ARG A 89 -15.27 0.33 3.19
CA ARG A 89 -14.57 -0.07 1.97
C ARG A 89 -13.34 0.81 1.69
N ASP A 90 -12.60 1.19 2.74
CA ASP A 90 -11.39 2.00 2.64
C ASP A 90 -10.19 1.18 2.16
N VAL A 91 -10.21 0.86 0.86
CA VAL A 91 -9.14 0.09 0.19
C VAL A 91 -7.78 0.77 0.25
N ARG A 92 -7.75 2.11 0.29
CA ARG A 92 -6.51 2.86 0.42
C ARG A 92 -5.95 2.73 1.83
N GLY A 93 -6.79 2.86 2.85
CA GLY A 93 -6.41 2.64 4.24
C GLY A 93 -5.91 1.21 4.51
N LEU A 94 -6.56 0.20 3.92
CA LEU A 94 -6.11 -1.20 3.96
C LEU A 94 -4.73 -1.36 3.31
N ALA A 95 -4.54 -0.80 2.11
CA ALA A 95 -3.25 -0.87 1.39
C ALA A 95 -2.13 -0.12 2.13
N ALA A 96 -2.41 1.07 2.68
CA ALA A 96 -1.46 1.88 3.45
C ALA A 96 -0.98 1.17 4.73
N ARG A 97 -1.80 0.25 5.25
CA ARG A 97 -1.47 -0.60 6.41
C ARG A 97 -0.76 -1.90 6.03
N GLY A 98 -0.47 -2.11 4.75
CA GLY A 98 0.33 -3.23 4.27
C GLY A 98 -0.46 -4.52 4.03
N ALA A 99 -1.79 -4.45 3.92
CA ALA A 99 -2.60 -5.59 3.48
C ALA A 99 -2.21 -6.00 2.05
N ASN A 100 -2.24 -7.31 1.77
CA ASN A 100 -1.97 -7.83 0.44
C ASN A 100 -2.84 -7.14 -0.64
N PRO A 101 -2.23 -6.47 -1.65
CA PRO A 101 -2.96 -5.74 -2.69
C PRO A 101 -3.98 -6.60 -3.45
N MET A 102 -3.71 -7.90 -3.61
CA MET A 102 -4.65 -8.79 -4.31
C MET A 102 -5.90 -9.07 -3.50
N LEU A 103 -5.78 -9.17 -2.18
CA LEU A 103 -6.92 -9.35 -1.30
C LEU A 103 -7.77 -8.09 -1.24
N VAL A 104 -7.14 -6.92 -1.18
CA VAL A 104 -7.82 -5.62 -1.22
C VAL A 104 -8.57 -5.42 -2.53
N TRP A 105 -7.95 -5.75 -3.67
CA TRP A 105 -8.60 -5.66 -4.97
C TRP A 105 -9.78 -6.63 -5.11
N GLY A 106 -9.61 -7.90 -4.70
CA GLY A 106 -10.71 -8.87 -4.70
C GLY A 106 -11.88 -8.41 -3.82
N PHE A 107 -11.58 -7.82 -2.67
CA PHE A 107 -12.57 -7.32 -1.74
C PHE A 107 -13.41 -6.20 -2.36
N TRP A 108 -12.77 -5.28 -3.09
CA TRP A 108 -13.46 -4.24 -3.85
C TRP A 108 -14.44 -4.81 -4.88
N LEU A 109 -14.04 -5.86 -5.61
CA LEU A 109 -14.88 -6.46 -6.63
C LEU A 109 -16.08 -7.20 -6.03
N MET A 110 -15.90 -7.84 -4.87
CA MET A 110 -16.95 -8.60 -4.21
C MET A 110 -17.91 -7.73 -3.40
N LEU A 111 -17.40 -6.67 -2.78
CA LEU A 111 -18.16 -5.77 -1.92
C LEU A 111 -17.87 -4.30 -2.27
N PRO A 112 -18.22 -3.88 -3.51
CA PRO A 112 -18.03 -2.49 -3.92
C PRO A 112 -18.92 -1.56 -3.08
N PRO A 113 -18.49 -0.30 -2.84
CA PRO A 113 -19.40 0.75 -2.43
C PRO A 113 -20.56 0.90 -3.43
N GLU A 114 -21.71 1.38 -2.96
CA GLU A 114 -22.87 1.60 -3.84
C GLU A 114 -22.50 2.57 -4.98
N GLY A 115 -22.82 2.20 -6.22
CA GLY A 115 -22.45 2.97 -7.41
C GLY A 115 -20.97 2.90 -7.84
N GLU A 116 -20.05 2.33 -7.04
CA GLU A 116 -18.62 2.27 -7.36
C GLU A 116 -18.19 0.85 -7.76
N ARG A 117 -18.29 0.49 -9.04
CA ARG A 117 -18.00 -0.89 -9.50
C ARG A 117 -16.77 -1.00 -10.39
N GLY A 118 -16.14 -2.16 -10.32
CA GLY A 118 -15.07 -2.58 -11.23
C GLY A 118 -13.73 -1.87 -11.02
N THR A 119 -12.78 -2.24 -11.89
CA THR A 119 -11.38 -1.79 -11.81
C THR A 119 -11.20 -0.27 -11.97
N PRO A 120 -11.91 0.46 -12.84
CA PRO A 120 -11.73 1.91 -12.96
C PRO A 120 -12.04 2.66 -11.67
N ALA A 121 -13.14 2.30 -10.99
CA ALA A 121 -13.54 2.92 -9.73
C ALA A 121 -12.54 2.58 -8.61
N TYR A 122 -12.05 1.34 -8.55
CA TYR A 122 -10.97 0.95 -7.63
C TYR A 122 -9.71 1.80 -7.83
N LEU A 123 -9.25 1.94 -9.08
CA LEU A 123 -8.05 2.72 -9.39
C LEU A 123 -8.25 4.20 -9.09
N ALA A 124 -9.44 4.76 -9.34
CA ALA A 124 -9.79 6.11 -8.94
C ALA A 124 -9.66 6.26 -7.41
N ARG A 125 -10.26 5.35 -6.64
CA ARG A 125 -10.20 5.38 -5.17
C ARG A 125 -8.78 5.25 -4.63
N MET A 126 -7.95 4.40 -5.23
CA MET A 126 -6.55 4.23 -4.86
C MET A 126 -5.69 5.47 -5.16
N ARG A 127 -6.07 6.27 -6.17
CA ARG A 127 -5.40 7.52 -6.54
C ARG A 127 -5.92 8.73 -5.75
N SER A 128 -7.13 8.65 -5.20
CA SER A 128 -7.73 9.75 -4.44
C SER A 128 -6.96 10.00 -3.14
N ASP A 129 -6.47 11.22 -3.01
CA ASP A 129 -5.73 11.70 -1.83
C ASP A 129 -6.64 12.20 -0.71
N THR A 130 -7.96 11.98 -0.79
CA THR A 130 -8.94 12.66 0.06
C THR A 130 -8.64 12.43 1.54
N PRO A 131 -8.21 13.48 2.27
CA PRO A 131 -8.03 13.41 3.71
C PRO A 131 -9.42 13.24 4.33
N ARG A 132 -9.52 12.28 5.24
CA ARG A 132 -10.70 12.08 6.08
C ARG A 132 -10.85 13.30 6.99
N MET A 133 -11.73 14.24 6.63
CA MET A 133 -12.16 15.27 7.56
C MET A 133 -13.03 14.59 8.62
N HIS A 134 -12.43 14.28 9.78
CA HIS A 134 -13.20 14.13 11.00
C HIS A 134 -13.71 15.52 11.36
N ASP A 135 -14.96 15.81 10.99
CA ASP A 135 -15.70 16.95 11.53
C ASP A 135 -15.98 16.63 13.00
N THR A 136 -15.07 17.01 13.88
CA THR A 136 -15.37 17.14 15.31
C THR A 136 -16.22 18.38 15.46
N LYS A 137 -17.53 18.25 15.24
CA LYS A 137 -18.48 19.26 15.68
C LYS A 137 -18.64 19.12 17.20
N GLY A 138 -17.73 19.77 17.92
CA GLY A 138 -17.98 20.20 19.30
C GLY A 138 -19.06 21.28 19.28
N GLU A 139 -20.18 20.94 19.90
CA GLU A 139 -20.81 21.70 20.98
C GLU A 139 -20.50 23.21 21.06
N ASP A 140 -21.52 24.01 20.76
CA ASP A 140 -21.87 25.25 21.47
C ASP A 140 -23.40 25.24 21.68
#